data_AF-A0A6C0H6G4-F1
#
_entry.id   AF-A0A6C0H6G4-F1
#
_cell.length_a   1.000
_cell.length_b   1.000
_cell.length_c   1.000
_cell.angle_alpha   90.00
_cell.angle_beta   90.00
_cell.angle_gamma   90.00
#
_symmetry.space_group_name_H-M   'P 1'
#
loop_
_entity.id
_entity.type
_entity.pdbx_description
1 polymer ?
#
loop_
_entity_poly.entity_id
_entity_poly.type
_entity_poly.pdbx_seq_one_letter_code
_entity_poly.pdbx_strand_id
1 'polypeptide(L)'
;MERDYLIVDNHVSKNGDITTEFKECDGKLLVKHFSGLNSENFVIKKYNGKRFEFSLFKLNGVYYVNINGHHIVDYHRFINIESISNTTDGVKIINTYIGELMVQNCETDMIQKALITMSDWMKHRKEWWNDLWYYLFH
;
A
#
# COMPACT_ATOMS: atom_id res chain seq x y z
N MET A 1 21.91 -4.16 11.63
CA MET A 1 21.00 -4.05 10.47
C MET A 1 20.79 -2.57 10.20
N GLU A 2 21.45 -2.06 9.16
CA GLU A 2 21.31 -0.67 8.73
C GLU A 2 19.89 -0.41 8.24
N ARG A 3 19.37 0.78 8.53
CA ARG A 3 17.99 1.16 8.22
C ARG A 3 17.89 1.53 6.74
N ASP A 4 17.53 0.54 5.92
CA ASP A 4 17.33 0.67 4.47
C ASP A 4 16.04 1.39 4.06
N TYR A 5 15.30 1.96 5.03
CA TYR A 5 13.97 2.52 4.78
C TYR A 5 13.83 3.92 5.39
N LEU A 6 13.30 4.85 4.59
CA LEU A 6 12.83 6.14 5.08
C LEU A 6 11.39 5.96 5.55
N ILE A 7 11.19 6.02 6.87
CA ILE A 7 9.86 6.07 7.48
C ILE A 7 9.48 7.55 7.52
N VAL A 8 8.34 7.87 6.88
CA VAL A 8 7.75 9.20 6.92
C VAL A 8 7.06 9.37 8.27
N ASP A 9 7.49 10.36 9.04
CA ASP A 9 6.89 10.71 10.33
C ASP A 9 6.03 11.96 10.15
N ASN A 10 4.83 11.94 10.73
CA ASN A 10 3.90 13.06 10.67
C ASN A 10 4.33 14.10 11.71
N HIS A 11 4.54 15.36 11.31
CA HIS A 11 4.74 16.44 12.27
C HIS A 11 3.57 17.42 12.21
N VAL A 12 3.16 17.90 13.38
CA VAL A 12 2.18 18.97 13.49
C VAL A 12 2.92 20.28 13.20
N SER A 13 2.53 20.96 12.13
CA SER A 13 3.07 22.28 11.80
C SER A 13 2.73 23.29 12.90
N LYS A 14 3.45 24.41 12.93
CA LYS A 14 3.17 25.52 13.87
C LYS A 14 1.75 26.10 13.73
N ASN A 15 1.06 25.81 12.63
CA ASN A 15 -0.30 26.28 12.34
C ASN A 15 -1.38 25.24 12.69
N GLY A 16 -1.00 24.08 13.23
CA GLY A 16 -1.93 22.99 13.58
C GLY A 16 -2.23 22.02 12.43
N ASP A 17 -1.82 22.34 11.21
CA ASP A 17 -1.93 21.42 10.07
C ASP A 17 -0.89 20.30 10.16
N ILE A 18 -1.29 19.07 9.87
CA ILE A 18 -0.36 17.95 9.72
C ILE A 18 0.34 18.10 8.38
N THR A 19 1.64 18.42 8.40
CA THR A 19 2.46 18.53 7.20
C THR A 19 3.47 17.39 7.15
N THR A 20 3.74 16.91 5.95
CA THR A 20 4.68 15.82 5.69
C THR A 20 5.93 16.41 5.03
N GLU A 21 7.08 16.43 5.71
CA GLU A 21 8.35 16.94 5.14
C GLU A 21 9.34 15.79 4.89
N PHE A 22 10.09 15.89 3.79
CA PHE A 22 10.95 14.84 3.24
C PHE A 22 12.42 15.08 3.57
N LYS A 23 13.17 14.00 3.79
CA LYS A 23 14.63 13.99 3.62
C LYS A 23 14.98 12.99 2.52
N GLU A 24 15.26 13.47 1.32
CA GLU A 24 15.74 12.66 0.20
C GLU A 24 17.13 12.07 0.53
N CYS A 25 17.31 10.77 0.28
CA CYS A 25 18.61 10.12 0.27
C CYS A 25 18.67 9.12 -0.87
N ASP A 26 19.77 9.13 -1.63
CA ASP A 26 20.02 8.25 -2.76
C ASP A 26 19.86 6.76 -2.40
N GLY A 27 19.25 6.00 -3.32
CA GLY A 27 19.14 4.55 -3.28
C GLY A 27 17.97 3.95 -2.48
N LYS A 28 17.12 4.76 -1.81
CA LYS A 28 16.06 4.25 -0.91
C LYS A 28 14.65 4.36 -1.50
N LEU A 29 13.77 3.41 -1.13
CA LEU A 29 12.34 3.43 -1.47
C LEU A 29 11.62 4.52 -0.66
N LEU A 30 10.98 5.45 -1.36
CA LEU A 30 10.24 6.57 -0.77
C LEU A 30 8.74 6.24 -0.75
N VAL A 31 8.10 6.24 0.43
CA VAL A 31 6.65 6.04 0.56
C VAL A 31 6.00 7.38 0.94
N LYS A 32 5.19 7.99 0.07
CA LYS A 32 4.37 9.17 0.42
C LYS A 32 3.02 8.72 0.91
N HIS A 33 2.54 9.29 2.00
CA HIS A 33 1.22 9.05 2.55
C HIS A 33 0.38 10.33 2.45
N PHE A 34 -0.84 10.24 1.92
CA PHE A 34 -1.79 11.35 1.87
C PHE A 34 -3.14 10.89 2.40
N SER A 35 -3.62 11.54 3.46
CA SER A 35 -4.97 11.32 3.97
C SER A 35 -5.97 12.14 3.16
N GLY A 36 -6.91 11.46 2.51
CA GLY A 36 -8.11 12.03 1.89
C GLY A 36 -9.37 11.69 2.69
N LEU A 37 -10.51 12.27 2.32
CA LEU A 37 -11.81 11.91 2.89
C LEU A 37 -12.05 10.40 2.75
N ASN A 38 -12.03 9.69 3.89
CA ASN A 38 -12.20 8.24 4.01
C ASN A 38 -11.20 7.36 3.24
N SER A 39 -10.07 7.91 2.79
CA SER A 39 -9.07 7.20 2.01
C SER A 39 -7.65 7.58 2.43
N GLU A 40 -6.75 6.61 2.42
CA GLU A 40 -5.34 6.80 2.73
C GLU A 40 -4.55 6.41 1.49
N ASN A 41 -3.82 7.36 0.90
CA ASN A 41 -3.13 7.17 -0.38
C ASN A 41 -1.64 7.01 -0.13
N PHE A 42 -1.03 6.07 -0.83
CA PHE A 42 0.35 5.67 -0.69
C PHE A 42 1.05 5.71 -2.04
N VAL A 43 2.26 6.27 -2.07
CA VAL A 43 3.08 6.33 -3.29
C VAL A 43 4.49 5.84 -2.98
N ILE A 44 4.85 4.68 -3.49
CA ILE A 44 6.20 4.11 -3.39
C ILE A 44 7.00 4.52 -4.64
N LYS A 45 8.17 5.12 -4.46
CA LYS A 45 9.06 5.54 -5.55
C LYS A 45 10.49 5.06 -5.35
N LYS A 46 11.17 4.74 -6.45
CA LYS A 46 12.62 4.52 -6.51
C LYS A 46 13.32 5.67 -7.23
N TYR A 47 14.63 5.79 -6.98
CA TYR A 47 15.49 6.79 -7.63
C TYR A 47 15.53 6.66 -9.16
N ASN A 48 15.37 5.43 -9.68
CA ASN A 48 15.36 5.13 -11.11
C ASN A 48 14.06 5.53 -11.82
N GLY A 49 13.15 6.25 -11.14
CA GLY A 49 11.88 6.73 -11.70
C GLY A 49 10.72 5.74 -11.62
N LYS A 50 10.94 4.51 -11.14
CA LYS A 50 9.86 3.54 -10.93
C LYS A 50 8.92 3.99 -9.81
N ARG A 51 7.62 3.78 -10.01
CA ARG A 51 6.55 4.30 -9.14
C ARG A 51 5.43 3.28 -9.01
N PHE A 52 4.98 3.09 -7.77
CA PHE A 52 3.80 2.30 -7.44
C PHE A 52 2.90 3.11 -6.53
N GLU A 53 1.60 3.14 -6.84
CA GLU A 53 0.62 3.90 -6.08
C GLU A 53 -0.49 2.98 -5.63
N PHE A 54 -0.95 3.15 -4.40
CA PHE A 54 -2.14 2.48 -3.94
C PHE A 54 -2.89 3.31 -2.91
N SER A 55 -4.18 3.07 -2.77
CA SER A 55 -5.01 3.72 -1.76
C SER A 55 -5.79 2.70 -0.97
N LEU A 56 -5.95 2.93 0.32
CA LEU A 56 -6.74 2.11 1.23
C LEU A 56 -7.95 2.90 1.70
N PHE A 57 -9.15 2.34 1.57
CA PHE A 57 -10.38 2.99 1.99
C PHE A 57 -11.42 1.98 2.45
N LYS A 58 -12.38 2.44 3.26
CA LYS A 58 -13.48 1.60 3.76
C LYS A 58 -14.79 2.07 3.14
N LEU A 59 -15.54 1.15 2.54
CA LEU A 59 -16.88 1.40 1.98
C LEU A 59 -17.83 0.32 2.50
N ASN A 60 -18.93 0.73 3.13
CA ASN A 60 -19.97 -0.17 3.64
C ASN A 60 -19.43 -1.33 4.52
N GLY A 61 -18.47 -1.06 5.41
CA GLY A 61 -17.88 -2.10 6.26
C GLY A 61 -16.67 -2.81 5.65
N VAL A 62 -16.49 -2.75 4.33
CA VAL A 62 -15.45 -3.52 3.61
C VAL A 62 -14.24 -2.64 3.29
N TYR A 63 -13.04 -3.21 3.49
CA TYR A 63 -11.78 -2.56 3.15
C TYR A 63 -11.39 -2.84 1.71
N TYR A 64 -11.03 -1.79 0.98
CA TYR A 64 -10.62 -1.85 -0.41
C TYR A 64 -9.22 -1.28 -0.61
N VAL A 65 -8.53 -1.83 -1.60
CA VAL A 65 -7.28 -1.33 -2.17
C VAL A 65 -7.58 -0.81 -3.57
N ASN A 66 -7.24 0.45 -3.85
CA ASN A 66 -7.10 0.94 -5.22
C ASN A 66 -5.64 0.83 -5.64
N ILE A 67 -5.33 0.13 -6.73
CA ILE A 67 -3.96 -0.04 -7.24
C ILE A 67 -3.78 0.84 -8.47
N ASN A 68 -2.78 1.71 -8.43
CA ASN A 68 -2.42 2.68 -9.45
C ASN A 68 -3.59 3.55 -9.95
N GLY A 69 -4.66 3.70 -9.18
CA GLY A 69 -5.85 4.47 -9.59
C GLY A 69 -6.80 3.74 -10.55
N HIS A 70 -6.53 2.48 -10.90
CA HIS A 70 -7.27 1.75 -11.94
C HIS A 70 -8.01 0.51 -11.40
N HIS A 71 -7.49 -0.14 -10.37
CA HIS A 71 -8.04 -1.41 -9.89
C HIS A 71 -8.50 -1.28 -8.44
N ILE A 72 -9.81 -1.32 -8.22
CA ILE A 72 -10.39 -1.38 -6.88
C ILE A 72 -10.68 -2.84 -6.54
N VAL A 73 -10.05 -3.34 -5.48
CA VAL A 73 -10.13 -4.73 -5.05
C VAL A 73 -10.37 -4.78 -3.55
N ASP A 74 -11.21 -5.72 -3.11
CA ASP A 74 -11.32 -6.07 -1.69
C ASP A 74 -9.92 -6.43 -1.14
N TYR A 75 -9.53 -5.82 -0.02
CA TYR A 75 -8.22 -6.03 0.57
C TYR A 75 -7.95 -7.50 0.92
N HIS A 76 -8.90 -8.21 1.52
CA HIS A 76 -8.74 -9.62 1.89
C HIS A 76 -8.60 -10.51 0.67
N ARG A 77 -9.28 -10.18 -0.43
CA ARG A 77 -9.07 -10.89 -1.70
C ARG A 77 -7.71 -10.56 -2.32
N PHE A 78 -7.31 -9.29 -2.30
CA PHE A 78 -6.07 -8.84 -2.92
C PHE A 78 -4.82 -9.45 -2.30
N ILE A 79 -4.76 -9.61 -0.97
CA ILE A 79 -3.57 -10.16 -0.30
C ILE A 79 -3.35 -11.66 -0.54
N ASN A 80 -4.32 -12.38 -1.09
CA ASN A 80 -4.20 -13.80 -1.46
C ASN A 80 -3.48 -13.97 -2.81
N ILE A 81 -2.22 -13.54 -2.84
CA ILE A 81 -1.36 -13.57 -4.03
C ILE A 81 -0.68 -14.94 -4.12
N GLU A 82 -0.78 -15.55 -5.30
CA GLU A 82 -0.13 -16.83 -5.61
C GLU A 82 1.33 -16.61 -6.06
N SER A 83 1.57 -15.61 -6.91
CA SER A 83 2.93 -15.28 -7.35
C SER A 83 3.07 -13.81 -7.75
N ILE A 84 4.29 -13.31 -7.61
CA ILE A 84 4.72 -11.98 -8.03
C ILE A 84 6.00 -12.17 -8.84
N SER A 85 6.01 -11.70 -10.08
CA SER A 85 7.16 -11.85 -10.99
C SER A 85 7.43 -10.58 -11.77
N ASN A 86 8.70 -10.29 -12.02
CA ASN A 86 9.09 -9.19 -12.90
C ASN A 86 8.81 -9.58 -14.36
N THR A 87 8.43 -8.59 -15.15
CA THR A 87 8.24 -8.66 -16.61
C THR A 87 9.04 -7.53 -17.25
N THR A 88 9.09 -7.49 -18.58
CA THR A 88 9.81 -6.43 -19.31
C THR A 88 9.34 -5.02 -18.92
N ASP A 89 8.03 -4.85 -18.71
CA ASP A 89 7.42 -3.51 -18.54
C ASP A 89 6.91 -3.24 -17.12
N GLY A 90 7.13 -4.16 -16.17
CA GLY A 90 6.66 -4.02 -14.80
C GLY A 90 6.57 -5.33 -14.04
N VAL A 91 5.50 -5.50 -13.26
CA VAL A 91 5.29 -6.67 -12.40
C VAL A 91 3.98 -7.35 -12.74
N LYS A 92 4.02 -8.67 -12.85
CA LYS A 92 2.84 -9.54 -12.94
C LYS A 92 2.52 -10.10 -11.57
N ILE A 93 1.28 -9.94 -11.15
CA ILE A 93 0.73 -10.48 -9.91
C ILE A 93 -0.35 -11.50 -10.30
N ILE A 94 -0.19 -12.75 -9.87
CA ILE A 94 -1.22 -13.78 -10.00
C ILE A 94 -1.90 -13.93 -8.66
N ASN A 95 -3.22 -13.82 -8.63
CA ASN A 95 -4.04 -13.90 -7.43
C ASN A 95 -5.26 -14.77 -7.70
N THR A 96 -5.59 -15.63 -6.74
CA THR A 96 -6.65 -16.65 -6.88
C THR A 96 -8.03 -16.05 -7.17
N TYR A 97 -8.32 -14.84 -6.68
CA TYR A 97 -9.65 -14.23 -6.71
C TYR A 97 -9.84 -13.21 -7.83
N ILE A 98 -8.77 -12.55 -8.26
CA ILE A 98 -8.81 -11.51 -9.30
C ILE A 98 -8.11 -11.91 -10.60
N GLY A 99 -7.48 -13.08 -10.63
CA GLY A 99 -6.71 -13.57 -11.77
C GLY A 99 -5.37 -12.84 -11.89
N GLU A 100 -5.08 -12.35 -13.08
CA GLU A 100 -3.81 -11.71 -13.41
C GLU A 100 -3.93 -10.19 -13.37
N LEU A 101 -3.00 -9.56 -12.64
CA LEU A 101 -2.85 -8.11 -12.58
C LEU A 101 -1.46 -7.70 -13.08
N MET A 102 -1.44 -6.82 -14.07
CA MET A 102 -0.21 -6.24 -14.60
C MET A 102 -0.01 -4.83 -14.04
N VAL A 103 1.10 -4.62 -13.33
CA VAL A 103 1.47 -3.34 -12.73
C VAL A 103 2.69 -2.78 -13.47
N GLN A 104 2.47 -1.79 -14.32
CA GLN A 104 3.52 -1.17 -15.12
C GLN A 104 4.46 -0.28 -14.28
N ASN A 105 5.68 -0.06 -14.78
CA ASN A 105 6.69 0.84 -14.20
C ASN A 105 6.98 0.58 -12.70
N CYS A 106 6.94 -0.69 -12.31
CA CYS A 106 7.09 -1.17 -10.95
C CYS A 106 8.10 -2.33 -10.90
N GLU A 107 8.57 -2.68 -9.70
CA GLU A 107 9.42 -3.84 -9.43
C GLU A 107 8.84 -4.68 -8.28
N THR A 108 9.17 -5.97 -8.26
CA THR A 108 8.65 -6.93 -7.28
C THR A 108 8.83 -6.48 -5.82
N ASP A 109 9.95 -5.85 -5.48
CA ASP A 109 10.23 -5.36 -4.13
C ASP A 109 9.37 -4.16 -3.73
N MET A 110 8.93 -3.33 -4.69
CA MET A 110 7.96 -2.26 -4.45
C MET A 110 6.59 -2.84 -4.09
N ILE A 111 6.16 -3.91 -4.76
CA ILE A 111 4.93 -4.63 -4.42
C ILE A 111 5.03 -5.26 -3.03
N GLN A 112 6.15 -5.92 -2.72
CA GLN A 112 6.39 -6.48 -1.38
C GLN A 112 6.32 -5.40 -0.30
N LYS A 113 6.95 -4.24 -0.55
CA LYS A 113 6.89 -3.11 0.38
C LYS A 113 5.46 -2.60 0.57
N ALA A 114 4.69 -2.50 -0.52
CA ALA A 114 3.28 -2.12 -0.45
C ALA A 114 2.46 -3.07 0.41
N LEU A 115 2.61 -4.40 0.22
CA LEU A 115 1.89 -5.39 1.02
C LEU A 115 2.20 -5.29 2.51
N ILE A 116 3.46 -5.03 2.87
CA ILE A 116 3.85 -4.76 4.26
C ILE A 116 3.15 -3.50 4.78
N THR A 117 3.21 -2.40 4.02
CA THR A 117 2.56 -1.14 4.40
C THR A 117 1.03 -1.29 4.55
N MET A 118 0.38 -2.06 3.67
CA MET A 118 -1.04 -2.35 3.77
C MET A 118 -1.36 -3.19 5.01
N SER A 119 -0.58 -4.24 5.28
CA SER A 119 -0.75 -5.10 6.46
C SER A 119 -0.60 -4.30 7.76
N ASP A 120 0.42 -3.45 7.83
CA ASP A 120 0.64 -2.58 8.99
C ASP A 120 -0.51 -1.59 9.16
N TRP A 121 -0.99 -0.98 8.08
CA TRP A 121 -2.15 -0.09 8.13
C TRP A 121 -3.40 -0.78 8.67
N MET A 122 -3.65 -2.02 8.25
CA MET A 122 -4.81 -2.81 8.69
C MET A 122 -4.74 -3.18 10.17
N LYS A 123 -3.56 -3.58 10.69
CA LYS A 123 -3.37 -3.95 12.10
C LYS A 123 -3.71 -2.83 13.09
N HIS A 124 -3.51 -1.57 12.69
CA HIS A 124 -3.75 -0.42 13.56
C HIS A 124 -5.23 0.01 13.62
N ARG A 125 -6.13 -0.62 12.85
CA ARG A 125 -7.58 -0.36 12.93
C ARG A 125 -8.26 -1.42 13.81
N LYS A 126 -8.78 -0.98 14.96
CA LYS A 126 -9.45 -1.77 16.03
C LYS A 126 -10.48 -2.80 15.55
N GLU A 127 -11.05 -2.61 14.36
CA GLU A 127 -12.09 -3.48 13.79
C GLU A 127 -11.53 -4.74 13.14
N TRP A 128 -10.22 -4.84 12.87
CA TRP A 128 -9.65 -6.05 12.28
C TRP A 128 -9.90 -7.29 13.15
N TRP A 129 -9.85 -7.16 14.47
CA TRP A 129 -10.22 -8.26 15.37
C TRP A 129 -11.70 -8.61 15.25
N ASN A 130 -12.59 -7.61 15.24
CA ASN A 130 -14.04 -7.84 15.19
C ASN A 130 -14.50 -8.44 13.84
N ASP A 131 -13.92 -8.00 12.73
CA ASP A 131 -14.21 -8.54 11.39
C ASP A 131 -13.69 -9.98 11.26
N LEU A 132 -12.55 -10.30 11.87
CA LEU A 132 -11.98 -11.66 11.91
C LEU A 132 -12.83 -12.60 12.79
N TRP A 133 -13.39 -12.11 13.91
CA TRP A 133 -14.37 -12.84 14.72
C TRP A 133 -15.69 -13.07 13.97
N TYR A 134 -16.16 -12.11 13.17
CA TYR A 134 -17.39 -12.29 12.38
C TYR A 134 -17.24 -13.42 11.34
N TYR A 135 -16.09 -13.52 10.68
CA TYR A 135 -15.82 -14.58 9.67
C TYR A 135 -15.48 -15.97 10.25
N LEU A 136 -15.11 -16.07 11.52
CA LEU A 136 -14.82 -17.36 12.17
C LEU A 136 -16.05 -17.95 12.89
N PHE A 137 -17.04 -17.12 13.21
CA PHE A 137 -18.20 -17.50 14.02
C PHE A 137 -19.55 -17.29 13.31
N HIS A 138 -19.53 -16.98 12.00
CA HIS A 138 -20.62 -17.10 11.03
C HIS A 138 -20.09 -17.74 9.74
#